data_AF-A0A0W0Z6L1-F1
#
_entry.id   AF-A0A0W0Z6L1-F1
#
_cell.length_a   1.000
_cell.length_b   1.000
_cell.length_c   1.000
_cell.angle_alpha   90.00
_cell.angle_beta   90.00
_cell.angle_gamma   90.00
#
_symmetry.space_group_name_H-M   'P 1'
#
loop_
_entity.id
_entity.type
_entity.pdbx_description
1 polymer ?
#
loop_
_entity_poly.entity_id
_entity_poly.type
_entity_poly.pdbx_seq_one_letter_code
_entity_poly.pdbx_strand_id
1 'polypeptide(L)'
;MKYKGFIQVVSTALMLFHNQGFSLSNPESCEASRAKPCIVQDTARKTAPVTNLRHSRMIGEYYHGNIAGVQALLASASEAPSKTGWEDIARYIRNQANYKPNHVLVIDLRQENHGYLNGNAITLCDLHNWLNLGKSTDQTIADESRWLQSLAVDPAIENVLTSQQFDKQEYNAGKIIPIKTLQSEQDLVQSMGFAYLRLAIADHRAPQDDEVDKFVSLVNQLPKHHWLHIHCRGGKGRSTTFLAMYDMLKNADKASFNDILARQASIPPYYDLTQIVRNAPEYTVYYQERLTFLTYFYQFAQQRLSGYSGSWTQWKVEHQLQNT
;
A
#
# COMPACT_ATOMS: atom_id res chain seq x y z
N MET A 1 -24.19 22.55 -69.12
CA MET A 1 -23.30 21.63 -69.87
C MET A 1 -22.40 20.92 -68.88
N LYS A 2 -22.27 19.60 -69.03
CA LYS A 2 -21.60 18.67 -68.11
C LYS A 2 -20.09 18.91 -68.08
N TYR A 3 -19.48 18.89 -66.90
CA TYR A 3 -18.08 18.48 -66.74
C TYR A 3 -17.98 17.45 -65.61
N LYS A 4 -17.51 16.26 -66.00
CA LYS A 4 -17.16 15.10 -65.18
C LYS A 4 -15.64 15.09 -64.97
N GLY A 5 -15.20 14.48 -63.87
CA GLY A 5 -13.82 14.02 -63.63
C GLY A 5 -13.11 14.87 -62.58
N PHE A 6 -12.41 14.34 -61.56
CA PHE A 6 -11.89 13.00 -61.28
C PHE A 6 -11.82 12.88 -59.75
N ILE A 7 -12.30 11.78 -59.16
CA ILE A 7 -12.08 11.47 -57.75
C ILE A 7 -10.75 10.72 -57.66
N GLN A 8 -9.76 11.34 -57.04
CA GLN A 8 -8.52 10.67 -56.65
C GLN A 8 -8.67 10.25 -55.19
N VAL A 9 -8.95 8.96 -54.97
CA VAL A 9 -8.98 8.36 -53.63
C VAL A 9 -7.54 8.27 -53.14
N VAL A 10 -7.14 9.20 -52.28
CA VAL A 10 -5.92 9.05 -51.47
C VAL A 10 -6.30 8.17 -50.29
N SER A 11 -5.99 6.88 -50.41
CA SER A 11 -6.13 5.92 -49.32
C SER A 11 -5.02 6.18 -48.30
N THR A 12 -5.27 7.06 -47.34
CA THR A 12 -4.43 7.15 -46.14
C THR A 12 -4.66 5.88 -45.32
N ALA A 13 -3.74 4.93 -45.46
CA ALA A 13 -3.63 3.78 -44.57
C ALA A 13 -3.31 4.31 -43.16
N LEU A 14 -4.33 4.37 -42.30
CA LEU A 14 -4.16 4.55 -40.88
C LEU A 14 -3.47 3.28 -40.36
N MET A 15 -2.16 3.34 -40.11
CA MET A 15 -1.48 2.32 -39.32
C MET A 15 -2.07 2.36 -37.92
N LEU A 16 -3.03 1.46 -37.66
CA LEU A 16 -3.42 1.08 -36.32
C LEU A 16 -2.21 0.41 -35.68
N PHE A 17 -1.45 1.19 -34.91
CA PHE A 17 -0.58 0.63 -33.89
C PHE A 17 -1.48 -0.16 -32.95
N HIS A 18 -1.50 -1.49 -33.14
CA HIS A 18 -2.00 -2.41 -32.14
C HIS A 18 -1.11 -2.22 -30.92
N ASN A 19 -1.60 -1.42 -29.98
CA ASN A 19 -1.11 -1.44 -28.62
C ASN A 19 -1.30 -2.89 -28.17
N GLN A 20 -0.21 -3.60 -27.90
CA GLN A 20 -0.27 -4.96 -27.38
C GLN A 20 -0.94 -4.88 -26.01
N GLY A 21 -2.26 -5.03 -26.01
CA GLY A 21 -3.03 -5.26 -24.80
C GLY A 21 -2.48 -6.52 -24.17
N PHE A 22 -2.01 -6.41 -22.93
CA PHE A 22 -1.70 -7.55 -22.09
C PHE A 22 -2.92 -8.47 -22.08
N SER A 23 -2.81 -9.60 -22.78
CA SER A 23 -3.74 -10.71 -22.63
C SER A 23 -3.38 -11.42 -21.34
N LEU A 24 -4.07 -11.08 -20.24
CA LEU A 24 -4.08 -11.85 -18.99
C LEU A 24 -4.95 -13.11 -19.14
N SER A 25 -4.83 -13.82 -20.27
CA SER A 25 -5.45 -15.12 -20.46
C SER A 25 -4.73 -16.14 -19.56
N ASN A 26 -5.46 -16.72 -18.61
CA ASN A 26 -5.01 -17.73 -17.63
C ASN A 26 -3.94 -18.67 -18.21
N PRO A 27 -2.68 -18.62 -17.73
CA PRO A 27 -1.73 -19.67 -18.05
C PRO A 27 -2.02 -20.90 -17.17
N GLU A 28 -1.92 -22.09 -17.75
CA GLU A 28 -1.97 -23.40 -17.08
C GLU A 28 -0.98 -23.53 -15.89
N SER A 29 -0.05 -22.57 -15.71
CA SER A 29 0.78 -22.37 -14.52
C SER A 29 1.34 -20.94 -14.45
N CYS A 30 1.34 -20.31 -13.26
CA CYS A 30 2.07 -19.06 -13.05
C CYS A 30 3.58 -19.31 -12.82
N GLU A 31 4.42 -18.28 -12.93
CA GLU A 31 5.90 -18.40 -12.80
C GLU A 31 6.52 -17.33 -11.88
N ALA A 32 5.70 -16.61 -11.09
CA ALA A 32 6.12 -15.47 -10.27
C ALA A 32 6.95 -14.43 -11.05
N SER A 33 6.67 -14.26 -12.35
CA SER A 33 7.36 -13.31 -13.23
C SER A 33 6.40 -12.20 -13.64
N ARG A 34 6.94 -11.09 -14.17
CA ARG A 34 6.10 -10.01 -14.72
C ARG A 34 5.20 -10.47 -15.87
N ALA A 35 5.68 -11.44 -16.67
CA ALA A 35 4.93 -11.98 -17.80
C ALA A 35 3.87 -12.99 -17.36
N LYS A 36 4.13 -13.75 -16.29
CA LYS A 36 3.23 -14.78 -15.75
C LYS A 36 3.13 -14.66 -14.22
N PRO A 37 2.46 -13.61 -13.72
CA PRO A 37 2.30 -13.42 -12.28
C PRO A 37 1.37 -14.48 -11.68
N CYS A 38 1.49 -14.68 -10.37
CA CYS A 38 0.67 -15.63 -9.61
C CYS A 38 -0.43 -14.91 -8.84
N ILE A 39 -1.61 -15.54 -8.72
CA ILE A 39 -2.65 -15.07 -7.80
C ILE A 39 -2.42 -15.75 -6.46
N VAL A 40 -2.17 -14.95 -5.43
CA VAL A 40 -1.86 -15.42 -4.07
C VAL A 40 -2.93 -14.93 -3.11
N GLN A 41 -3.57 -15.84 -2.40
CA GLN A 41 -4.46 -15.52 -1.29
C GLN A 41 -3.62 -15.23 -0.03
N ASP A 42 -3.65 -13.98 0.42
CA ASP A 42 -2.87 -13.50 1.56
C ASP A 42 -3.45 -13.97 2.89
N THR A 43 -4.77 -14.08 2.95
CA THR A 43 -5.50 -14.49 4.15
C THR A 43 -5.63 -16.02 4.19
N ALA A 44 -5.30 -16.64 5.33
CA ALA A 44 -5.45 -18.10 5.48
C ALA A 44 -6.91 -18.55 5.30
N ARG A 45 -7.86 -17.76 5.82
CA ARG A 45 -9.31 -17.93 5.67
C ARG A 45 -10.02 -16.61 6.00
N LYS A 46 -11.28 -16.47 5.57
CA LYS A 46 -12.11 -15.27 5.78
C LYS A 46 -12.27 -14.88 7.25
N THR A 47 -12.14 -15.82 8.18
CA THR A 47 -12.27 -15.59 9.64
C THR A 47 -10.91 -15.62 10.36
N ALA A 48 -9.80 -15.59 9.62
CA ALA A 48 -8.49 -15.47 10.22
C ALA A 48 -8.37 -14.13 10.98
N PRO A 49 -7.81 -14.14 12.19
CA PRO A 49 -7.62 -12.91 12.96
C PRO A 49 -6.67 -11.98 12.23
N VAL A 50 -6.89 -10.68 12.39
CA VAL A 50 -5.97 -9.63 11.92
C VAL A 50 -4.66 -9.72 12.72
N THR A 51 -3.56 -9.87 12.01
CA THR A 51 -2.20 -9.95 12.54
C THR A 51 -1.53 -8.59 12.50
N ASN A 52 -0.51 -8.38 13.34
CA ASN A 52 0.20 -7.10 13.40
C ASN A 52 -0.75 -5.89 13.64
N LEU A 53 -1.95 -6.10 14.18
CA LEU A 53 -2.88 -5.04 14.52
C LEU A 53 -2.35 -4.29 15.76
N ARG A 54 -2.09 -2.99 15.61
CA ARG A 54 -1.61 -2.13 16.68
C ARG A 54 -2.15 -0.71 16.55
N HIS A 55 -2.20 0.05 17.64
CA HIS A 55 -2.43 1.49 17.61
C HIS A 55 -1.30 2.25 18.31
N SER A 56 -1.04 3.49 17.87
CA SER A 56 0.14 4.26 18.32
C SER A 56 0.17 4.51 19.82
N ARG A 57 -0.98 4.59 20.51
CA ARG A 57 -1.00 4.85 21.96
C ARG A 57 -0.46 3.68 22.80
N MET A 58 -0.43 2.45 22.28
CA MET A 58 0.21 1.33 22.97
C MET A 58 1.69 1.59 23.26
N ILE A 59 2.34 2.46 22.50
CA ILE A 59 3.74 2.87 22.76
C ILE A 59 3.89 3.39 24.19
N GLY A 60 2.89 4.08 24.75
CA GLY A 60 2.94 4.58 26.13
C GLY A 60 2.94 3.49 27.21
N GLU A 61 2.60 2.25 26.85
CA GLU A 61 2.58 1.09 27.76
C GLU A 61 3.87 0.27 27.67
N TYR A 62 4.51 0.24 26.51
CA TYR A 62 5.65 -0.66 26.22
C TYR A 62 7.00 0.05 26.04
N TYR A 63 7.02 1.36 25.79
CA TYR A 63 8.26 2.11 25.58
C TYR A 63 8.64 2.93 26.81
N HIS A 64 9.86 2.75 27.30
CA HIS A 64 10.39 3.44 28.47
C HIS A 64 11.26 4.66 28.15
N GLY A 65 11.42 5.02 26.86
CA GLY A 65 12.12 6.22 26.41
C GLY A 65 11.19 7.43 26.26
N ASN A 66 11.48 8.32 25.31
CA ASN A 66 10.69 9.52 25.09
C ASN A 66 9.32 9.23 24.41
N ILE A 67 8.24 9.35 25.19
CA ILE A 67 6.84 9.18 24.73
C ILE A 67 6.11 10.51 24.48
N ALA A 68 6.82 11.64 24.39
CA ALA A 68 6.20 12.94 24.14
C ALA A 68 5.35 12.90 22.86
N GLY A 69 4.10 13.35 22.99
CA GLY A 69 3.13 13.47 21.89
C GLY A 69 2.49 12.18 21.38
N VAL A 70 2.88 11.01 21.88
CA VAL A 70 2.32 9.71 21.44
C VAL A 70 0.80 9.64 21.61
N GLN A 71 0.26 10.20 22.70
CA GLN A 71 -1.18 10.16 22.98
C GLN A 71 -2.04 10.89 21.94
N ALA A 72 -1.44 11.85 21.22
CA ALA A 72 -2.09 12.61 20.16
C ALA A 72 -2.05 11.90 18.79
N LEU A 73 -1.32 10.79 18.65
CA LEU A 73 -1.25 10.01 17.42
C LEU A 73 -2.52 9.15 17.28
N LEU A 74 -3.47 9.63 16.47
CA LEU A 74 -4.72 8.94 16.17
C LEU A 74 -4.55 7.97 15.00
N ALA A 75 -3.73 6.94 15.21
CA ALA A 75 -3.43 5.95 14.16
C ALA A 75 -3.39 4.51 14.68
N SER A 76 -3.84 3.59 13.83
CA SER A 76 -3.59 2.16 13.93
C SER A 76 -3.03 1.62 12.63
N ALA A 77 -2.56 0.38 12.67
CA ALA A 77 -2.07 -0.31 11.50
C ALA A 77 -2.21 -1.83 11.62
N SER A 78 -2.23 -2.54 10.49
CA SER A 78 -2.27 -4.01 10.40
C SER A 78 -1.62 -4.52 9.10
N GLU A 79 -1.65 -5.83 8.87
CA GLU A 79 -1.52 -6.42 7.54
C GLU A 79 -2.82 -6.25 6.72
N ALA A 80 -2.83 -6.77 5.47
CA ALA A 80 -4.01 -6.78 4.62
C ALA A 80 -5.12 -7.66 5.26
N PRO A 81 -6.25 -7.07 5.72
CA PRO A 81 -7.28 -7.82 6.42
C PRO A 81 -8.11 -8.67 5.46
N SER A 82 -8.84 -9.65 5.99
CA SER A 82 -10.00 -10.23 5.29
C SER A 82 -11.22 -9.31 5.43
N LYS A 83 -12.32 -9.64 4.74
CA LYS A 83 -13.62 -8.97 4.97
C LYS A 83 -14.03 -8.97 6.45
N THR A 84 -13.88 -10.09 7.15
CA THR A 84 -14.18 -10.16 8.59
C THR A 84 -13.13 -9.39 9.41
N GLY A 85 -11.88 -9.39 8.95
CA GLY A 85 -10.80 -8.61 9.58
C GLY A 85 -11.09 -7.11 9.60
N TRP A 86 -11.73 -6.55 8.57
CA TRP A 86 -12.20 -5.17 8.60
C TRP A 86 -13.28 -4.90 9.67
N GLU A 87 -14.16 -5.86 9.91
CA GLU A 87 -15.13 -5.79 11.02
C GLU A 87 -14.42 -5.83 12.38
N ASP A 88 -13.36 -6.63 12.51
CA ASP A 88 -12.50 -6.67 13.71
C ASP A 88 -11.78 -5.34 13.94
N ILE A 89 -11.21 -4.75 12.88
CA ILE A 89 -10.57 -3.43 12.94
C ILE A 89 -11.55 -2.35 13.34
N ALA A 90 -12.77 -2.36 12.78
CA ALA A 90 -13.83 -1.41 13.17
C ALA A 90 -14.16 -1.51 14.67
N ARG A 91 -14.30 -2.74 15.19
CA ARG A 91 -14.55 -2.98 16.62
C ARG A 91 -13.37 -2.56 17.47
N TYR A 92 -12.15 -2.89 17.05
CA TYR A 92 -10.93 -2.53 17.75
C TYR A 92 -10.80 -1.01 17.91
N ILE A 93 -10.90 -0.26 16.81
CA ILE A 93 -10.78 1.20 16.82
C ILE A 93 -11.89 1.84 17.66
N ARG A 94 -13.13 1.33 17.56
CA ARG A 94 -14.25 1.79 18.40
C ARG A 94 -13.96 1.60 19.88
N ASN A 95 -13.42 0.46 20.28
CA ASN A 95 -13.12 0.19 21.69
C ASN A 95 -11.97 1.05 22.22
N GLN A 96 -10.96 1.33 21.40
CA GLN A 96 -9.77 2.09 21.84
C GLN A 96 -10.01 3.61 21.90
N ALA A 97 -10.89 4.13 21.05
CA ALA A 97 -10.99 5.58 20.87
C ALA A 97 -12.39 6.10 20.54
N ASN A 98 -13.42 5.25 20.64
CA ASN A 98 -14.82 5.57 20.38
C ASN A 98 -15.09 6.17 18.98
N TYR A 99 -14.27 5.80 17.99
CA TYR A 99 -14.48 6.20 16.59
C TYR A 99 -15.40 5.20 15.86
N LYS A 100 -16.33 5.76 15.07
CA LYS A 100 -17.15 5.02 14.11
C LYS A 100 -16.39 4.88 12.78
N PRO A 101 -16.72 3.89 11.93
CA PRO A 101 -16.04 3.68 10.65
C PRO A 101 -15.93 4.93 9.76
N ASN A 102 -16.97 5.77 9.74
CA ASN A 102 -16.99 7.01 8.95
C ASN A 102 -16.05 8.12 9.46
N HIS A 103 -15.39 7.93 10.60
CA HIS A 103 -14.31 8.80 11.09
C HIS A 103 -12.92 8.14 10.94
N VAL A 104 -12.86 6.97 10.30
CA VAL A 104 -11.62 6.24 10.04
C VAL A 104 -11.29 6.34 8.56
N LEU A 105 -10.11 6.88 8.27
CA LEU A 105 -9.51 6.87 6.94
C LEU A 105 -8.57 5.66 6.84
N VAL A 106 -8.90 4.72 5.97
CA VAL A 106 -8.02 3.63 5.56
C VAL A 106 -6.98 4.20 4.60
N ILE A 107 -5.70 4.03 4.94
CA ILE A 107 -4.56 4.34 4.09
C ILE A 107 -3.94 3.03 3.65
N ASP A 108 -4.20 2.69 2.39
CA ASP A 108 -3.65 1.52 1.73
C ASP A 108 -2.34 1.88 1.05
N LEU A 109 -1.24 1.31 1.55
CA LEU A 109 0.12 1.61 1.08
C LEU A 109 0.61 0.69 -0.04
N ARG A 110 -0.26 -0.11 -0.63
CA ARG A 110 0.17 -1.16 -1.56
C ARG A 110 0.31 -0.58 -2.98
N GLN A 111 1.33 -0.98 -3.72
CA GLN A 111 1.44 -0.62 -5.15
C GLN A 111 1.05 -1.83 -6.02
N GLU A 112 1.25 -3.03 -5.51
CA GLU A 112 0.83 -4.27 -6.14
C GLU A 112 -0.69 -4.31 -6.34
N ASN A 113 -1.11 -4.96 -7.43
CA ASN A 113 -2.52 -5.25 -7.69
C ASN A 113 -3.02 -6.24 -6.63
N HIS A 114 -4.15 -5.91 -6.01
CA HIS A 114 -4.77 -6.71 -4.95
C HIS A 114 -6.29 -6.53 -4.96
N GLY A 115 -7.00 -7.38 -4.22
CA GLY A 115 -8.45 -7.33 -4.14
C GLY A 115 -8.99 -8.41 -3.23
N TYR A 116 -10.30 -8.67 -3.33
CA TYR A 116 -10.99 -9.61 -2.45
C TYR A 116 -11.77 -10.65 -3.24
N LEU A 117 -11.36 -11.91 -3.12
CA LEU A 117 -12.08 -13.08 -3.65
C LEU A 117 -12.85 -13.75 -2.51
N ASN A 118 -14.18 -13.75 -2.59
CA ASN A 118 -15.06 -14.33 -1.58
C ASN A 118 -14.83 -13.78 -0.14
N GLY A 119 -14.32 -12.54 -0.05
CA GLY A 119 -13.96 -11.89 1.21
C GLY A 119 -12.56 -12.24 1.75
N ASN A 120 -11.76 -13.03 1.02
CA ASN A 120 -10.34 -13.24 1.30
C ASN A 120 -9.50 -12.26 0.48
N ALA A 121 -8.50 -11.63 1.10
CA ALA A 121 -7.55 -10.80 0.36
C ALA A 121 -6.72 -11.68 -0.59
N ILE A 122 -6.58 -11.22 -1.83
CA ILE A 122 -5.74 -11.80 -2.88
C ILE A 122 -4.80 -10.72 -3.46
N THR A 123 -3.64 -11.14 -3.93
CA THR A 123 -2.63 -10.31 -4.56
C THR A 123 -2.17 -10.94 -5.88
N LEU A 124 -1.91 -10.12 -6.89
CA LEU A 124 -1.21 -10.55 -8.10
C LEU A 124 0.30 -10.33 -7.89
N CYS A 125 1.05 -11.43 -7.76
CA CYS A 125 2.46 -11.40 -7.35
C CYS A 125 3.40 -11.79 -8.50
N ASP A 126 4.43 -10.97 -8.73
CA ASP A 126 5.74 -11.47 -9.16
C ASP A 126 6.61 -11.75 -7.91
N LEU A 127 7.83 -12.25 -8.12
CA LEU A 127 8.76 -12.67 -7.07
C LEU A 127 9.02 -11.59 -6.01
N HIS A 128 8.96 -10.30 -6.39
CA HIS A 128 9.27 -9.17 -5.54
C HIS A 128 8.06 -8.34 -5.13
N ASN A 129 6.85 -8.72 -5.58
CA ASN A 129 5.63 -7.94 -5.39
C ASN A 129 5.69 -6.54 -6.04
N TRP A 130 6.28 -6.45 -7.24
CA TRP A 130 6.67 -5.22 -7.97
C TRP A 130 6.10 -5.12 -9.39
N LEU A 131 4.97 -5.76 -9.67
CA LEU A 131 4.31 -5.70 -10.99
C LEU A 131 4.02 -4.26 -11.48
N ASN A 132 3.75 -3.36 -10.55
CA ASN A 132 3.45 -1.96 -10.82
C ASN A 132 4.60 -1.00 -10.50
N LEU A 133 5.82 -1.51 -10.29
CA LEU A 133 6.98 -0.66 -10.03
C LEU A 133 7.19 0.34 -11.18
N GLY A 134 7.31 1.62 -10.81
CA GLY A 134 7.46 2.74 -11.75
C GLY A 134 6.14 3.32 -12.27
N LYS A 135 4.99 2.82 -11.81
CA LYS A 135 3.67 3.37 -12.15
C LYS A 135 3.18 4.33 -11.06
N SER A 136 2.45 5.35 -11.48
CA SER A 136 1.69 6.22 -10.57
C SER A 136 0.56 5.47 -9.86
N THR A 137 0.02 6.07 -8.79
CA THR A 137 -1.16 5.55 -8.09
C THR A 137 -2.36 5.35 -9.06
N ASP A 138 -2.64 6.29 -9.95
CA ASP A 138 -3.77 6.18 -10.88
C ASP A 138 -3.59 5.05 -11.89
N GLN A 139 -2.37 4.88 -12.42
CA GLN A 139 -2.04 3.76 -13.31
C GLN A 139 -2.16 2.41 -12.59
N THR A 140 -1.70 2.35 -11.34
CA THR A 140 -1.82 1.17 -10.47
C THR A 140 -3.29 0.77 -10.27
N ILE A 141 -4.15 1.73 -9.92
CA ILE A 141 -5.59 1.50 -9.74
C ILE A 141 -6.23 1.03 -11.06
N ALA A 142 -5.84 1.62 -12.20
CA ALA A 142 -6.36 1.23 -13.50
C ALA A 142 -5.90 -0.19 -13.94
N ASP A 143 -4.68 -0.60 -13.58
CA ASP A 143 -4.19 -1.97 -13.81
C ASP A 143 -4.89 -2.98 -12.90
N GLU A 144 -5.09 -2.64 -11.63
CA GLU A 144 -5.82 -3.47 -10.67
C GLU A 144 -7.26 -3.69 -11.10
N SER A 145 -7.96 -2.61 -11.49
CA SER A 145 -9.33 -2.70 -11.99
C SER A 145 -9.42 -3.58 -13.24
N ARG A 146 -8.48 -3.48 -14.17
CA ARG A 146 -8.46 -4.33 -15.38
C ARG A 146 -8.21 -5.80 -15.03
N TRP A 147 -7.32 -6.08 -14.09
CA TRP A 147 -7.07 -7.43 -13.62
C TRP A 147 -8.28 -8.04 -12.90
N LEU A 148 -8.94 -7.29 -12.01
CA LEU A 148 -10.16 -7.77 -11.35
C LEU A 148 -11.30 -8.00 -12.36
N GLN A 149 -11.44 -7.13 -13.36
CA GLN A 149 -12.41 -7.31 -14.45
C GLN A 149 -12.10 -8.54 -15.30
N SER A 150 -10.82 -8.80 -15.60
CA SER A 150 -10.43 -9.99 -16.37
C SER A 150 -10.70 -11.28 -15.62
N LEU A 151 -10.62 -11.29 -14.28
CA LEU A 151 -10.98 -12.44 -13.46
C LEU A 151 -12.50 -12.67 -13.40
N ALA A 152 -13.30 -11.61 -13.50
CA ALA A 152 -14.76 -11.69 -13.39
C ALA A 152 -15.45 -12.32 -14.62
N VAL A 153 -14.72 -12.60 -15.70
CA VAL A 153 -15.28 -13.21 -16.92
C VAL A 153 -15.60 -14.69 -16.75
N ASP A 154 -14.88 -15.36 -15.85
CA ASP A 154 -15.01 -16.79 -15.58
C ASP A 154 -15.79 -17.04 -14.28
N PRO A 155 -16.51 -18.16 -14.14
CA PRO A 155 -17.23 -18.49 -12.91
C PRO A 155 -16.31 -18.91 -11.74
N ALA A 156 -15.03 -19.17 -12.01
CA ALA A 156 -14.04 -19.57 -11.04
C ALA A 156 -12.66 -19.03 -11.43
N ILE A 157 -11.81 -18.76 -10.44
CA ILE A 157 -10.40 -18.43 -10.65
C ILE A 157 -9.58 -19.71 -10.47
N GLU A 158 -8.80 -20.06 -11.48
CA GLU A 158 -7.89 -21.20 -11.42
C GLU A 158 -6.59 -20.86 -10.69
N ASN A 159 -5.94 -21.90 -10.15
CA ASN A 159 -4.60 -21.84 -9.58
C ASN A 159 -4.36 -20.72 -8.54
N VAL A 160 -5.31 -20.48 -7.64
CA VAL A 160 -5.12 -19.55 -6.52
C VAL A 160 -4.19 -20.19 -5.48
N LEU A 161 -3.00 -19.64 -5.33
CA LEU A 161 -1.98 -20.11 -4.38
C LEU A 161 -2.24 -19.55 -2.98
N THR A 162 -1.80 -20.28 -1.96
CA THR A 162 -1.56 -19.69 -0.62
C THR A 162 -0.19 -19.01 -0.58
N SER A 163 0.03 -18.07 0.35
CA SER A 163 1.37 -17.48 0.56
C SER A 163 2.45 -18.54 0.79
N GLN A 164 2.14 -19.61 1.54
CA GLN A 164 3.09 -20.71 1.76
C GLN A 164 3.48 -21.45 0.48
N GLN A 165 2.53 -21.68 -0.42
CA GLN A 165 2.80 -22.33 -1.71
C GLN A 165 3.64 -21.42 -2.61
N PHE A 166 3.32 -20.12 -2.64
CA PHE A 166 4.12 -19.14 -3.38
C PHE A 166 5.57 -19.08 -2.87
N ASP A 167 5.76 -19.00 -1.54
CA ASP A 167 7.09 -18.94 -0.92
C ASP A 167 7.93 -20.21 -1.19
N LYS A 168 7.28 -21.37 -1.27
CA LYS A 168 7.92 -22.66 -1.62
C LYS A 168 8.06 -22.88 -3.13
N GLN A 169 7.65 -21.92 -3.96
CA GLN A 169 7.66 -22.02 -5.43
C GLN A 169 6.81 -23.18 -5.97
N GLU A 170 5.75 -23.56 -5.24
CA GLU A 170 4.79 -24.60 -5.62
C GLU A 170 3.73 -24.02 -6.58
N TYR A 171 4.16 -23.42 -7.70
CA TYR A 171 3.30 -22.58 -8.56
C TYR A 171 2.14 -23.31 -9.26
N ASN A 172 2.13 -24.65 -9.24
CA ASN A 172 1.08 -25.49 -9.83
C ASN A 172 0.17 -26.13 -8.77
N ALA A 173 0.36 -25.81 -7.49
CA ALA A 173 -0.37 -26.41 -6.38
C ALA A 173 -1.59 -25.58 -5.95
N GLY A 174 -1.97 -24.56 -6.73
CA GLY A 174 -3.09 -23.68 -6.41
C GLY A 174 -4.43 -24.38 -6.53
N LYS A 175 -5.45 -23.75 -5.97
CA LYS A 175 -6.83 -24.26 -6.00
C LYS A 175 -7.66 -23.49 -7.00
N ILE A 176 -8.62 -24.19 -7.60
CA ILE A 176 -9.73 -23.56 -8.32
C ILE A 176 -10.73 -23.05 -7.28
N ILE A 177 -11.06 -21.75 -7.34
CA ILE A 177 -11.99 -21.11 -6.39
C ILE A 177 -13.17 -20.52 -7.17
N PRO A 178 -14.40 -21.03 -6.97
CA PRO A 178 -15.61 -20.42 -7.56
C PRO A 178 -15.80 -18.98 -7.09
N ILE A 179 -16.12 -18.08 -8.00
CA ILE A 179 -16.35 -16.68 -7.69
C ILE A 179 -17.79 -16.51 -7.18
N LYS A 180 -17.92 -16.11 -5.91
CA LYS A 180 -19.18 -15.63 -5.33
C LYS A 180 -19.19 -14.10 -5.24
N THR A 181 -18.05 -13.52 -4.89
CA THR A 181 -17.82 -12.07 -4.88
C THR A 181 -16.39 -11.78 -5.27
N LEU A 182 -16.19 -10.75 -6.10
CA LEU A 182 -14.88 -10.20 -6.44
C LEU A 182 -14.96 -8.68 -6.33
N GLN A 183 -14.10 -8.07 -5.50
CA GLN A 183 -14.19 -6.63 -5.17
C GLN A 183 -12.81 -6.01 -5.05
N SER A 184 -12.71 -4.72 -5.36
CA SER A 184 -11.56 -3.89 -4.96
C SER A 184 -11.60 -3.67 -3.44
N GLU A 185 -10.46 -3.28 -2.85
CA GLU A 185 -10.46 -2.89 -1.44
C GLU A 185 -11.30 -1.65 -1.18
N GLN A 186 -11.18 -0.64 -2.05
CA GLN A 186 -11.93 0.60 -1.96
C GLN A 186 -13.44 0.33 -1.84
N ASP A 187 -14.00 -0.48 -2.75
CA ASP A 187 -15.43 -0.82 -2.72
C ASP A 187 -15.81 -1.55 -1.44
N LEU A 188 -14.95 -2.47 -0.98
CA LEU A 188 -15.19 -3.25 0.23
C LEU A 188 -15.25 -2.35 1.47
N VAL A 189 -14.21 -1.54 1.70
CA VAL A 189 -14.13 -0.73 2.94
C VAL A 189 -15.13 0.43 2.92
N GLN A 190 -15.40 1.03 1.76
CA GLN A 190 -16.44 2.05 1.63
C GLN A 190 -17.84 1.48 1.89
N SER A 191 -18.12 0.24 1.47
CA SER A 191 -19.39 -0.43 1.81
C SER A 191 -19.56 -0.66 3.32
N MET A 192 -18.47 -0.64 4.10
CA MET A 192 -18.47 -0.72 5.56
C MET A 192 -18.47 0.66 6.25
N GLY A 193 -18.48 1.74 5.46
CA GLY A 193 -18.53 3.11 5.93
C GLY A 193 -17.16 3.74 6.22
N PHE A 194 -16.05 3.09 5.86
CA PHE A 194 -14.72 3.70 5.96
C PHE A 194 -14.49 4.72 4.84
N ALA A 195 -13.68 5.75 5.12
CA ALA A 195 -13.02 6.51 4.06
C ALA A 195 -11.79 5.74 3.58
N TYR A 196 -11.36 5.98 2.34
CA TYR A 196 -10.26 5.24 1.71
C TYR A 196 -9.33 6.17 0.94
N LEU A 197 -8.02 5.94 1.07
CA LEU A 197 -6.97 6.56 0.29
C LEU A 197 -5.93 5.49 -0.06
N ARG A 198 -5.60 5.40 -1.36
CA ARG A 198 -4.48 4.61 -1.87
C ARG A 198 -3.24 5.50 -1.99
N LEU A 199 -2.12 5.05 -1.43
CA LEU A 199 -0.78 5.60 -1.69
C LEU A 199 0.09 4.44 -2.21
N ALA A 200 0.39 4.44 -3.51
CA ALA A 200 0.97 3.27 -4.16
C ALA A 200 2.47 3.09 -3.88
N ILE A 201 2.82 2.49 -2.73
CA ILE A 201 4.21 2.27 -2.32
C ILE A 201 4.67 0.86 -2.67
N ALA A 202 5.73 0.77 -3.47
CA ALA A 202 6.40 -0.49 -3.82
C ALA A 202 6.82 -1.26 -2.56
N ASP A 203 6.65 -2.58 -2.57
CA ASP A 203 7.04 -3.39 -1.41
C ASP A 203 8.55 -3.27 -1.11
N HIS A 204 8.94 -3.39 0.14
CA HIS A 204 10.32 -3.24 0.63
C HIS A 204 10.99 -1.85 0.47
N ARG A 205 10.41 -0.92 -0.31
CA ARG A 205 11.05 0.36 -0.68
C ARG A 205 10.57 1.55 0.16
N ALA A 206 11.25 2.68 -0.01
CA ALA A 206 10.79 4.00 0.44
C ALA A 206 9.60 4.49 -0.42
N PRO A 207 8.74 5.39 0.08
CA PRO A 207 7.74 6.05 -0.75
C PRO A 207 8.40 6.97 -1.79
N GLN A 208 7.74 7.10 -2.95
CA GLN A 208 8.11 8.08 -3.97
C GLN A 208 7.71 9.49 -3.51
N ASP A 209 8.39 10.52 -4.03
CA ASP A 209 8.25 11.89 -3.54
C ASP A 209 6.82 12.44 -3.66
N ASP A 210 6.09 12.08 -4.72
CA ASP A 210 4.70 12.48 -4.93
C ASP A 210 3.74 11.84 -3.91
N GLU A 211 3.98 10.59 -3.52
CA GLU A 211 3.23 9.90 -2.47
C GLU A 211 3.52 10.49 -1.08
N VAL A 212 4.76 10.96 -0.85
CA VAL A 212 5.11 11.71 0.37
C VAL A 212 4.36 13.04 0.42
N ASP A 213 4.34 13.80 -0.68
CA ASP A 213 3.62 15.07 -0.77
C ASP A 213 2.11 14.88 -0.52
N LYS A 214 1.49 13.85 -1.10
CA LYS A 214 0.09 13.48 -0.85
C LYS A 214 -0.16 13.18 0.64
N PHE A 215 0.70 12.38 1.26
CA PHE A 215 0.55 12.03 2.68
C PHE A 215 0.71 13.23 3.60
N VAL A 216 1.70 14.10 3.36
CA VAL A 216 1.91 15.32 4.15
C VAL A 216 0.71 16.26 4.02
N SER A 217 0.21 16.45 2.79
CA SER A 217 -0.99 17.26 2.53
C SER A 217 -2.21 16.72 3.29
N LEU A 218 -2.44 15.41 3.22
CA LEU A 218 -3.49 14.72 3.98
C LEU A 218 -3.39 14.99 5.48
N VAL A 219 -2.21 14.80 6.08
CA VAL A 219 -2.00 14.97 7.53
C VAL A 219 -2.23 16.41 7.99
N ASN A 220 -1.94 17.39 7.14
CA ASN A 220 -2.22 18.81 7.41
C ASN A 220 -3.71 19.14 7.35
N GLN A 221 -4.45 18.49 6.46
CA GLN A 221 -5.88 18.72 6.24
C GLN A 221 -6.78 17.84 7.11
N LEU A 222 -6.19 16.87 7.82
CA LEU A 222 -6.94 15.91 8.62
C LEU A 222 -7.83 16.63 9.65
N PRO A 223 -9.16 16.43 9.64
CA PRO A 223 -10.04 17.08 10.59
C PRO A 223 -9.66 16.69 12.03
N LYS A 224 -9.89 17.61 12.98
CA LYS A 224 -9.82 17.26 14.40
C LYS A 224 -10.77 16.08 14.62
N HIS A 225 -10.26 14.99 15.19
CA HIS A 225 -11.00 13.74 15.43
C HIS A 225 -11.20 12.84 14.19
N HIS A 226 -10.17 12.62 13.39
CA HIS A 226 -10.11 11.50 12.45
C HIS A 226 -9.02 10.50 12.84
N TRP A 227 -9.30 9.23 12.59
CA TRP A 227 -8.40 8.12 12.87
C TRP A 227 -7.81 7.60 11.56
N LEU A 228 -6.50 7.41 11.51
CA LEU A 228 -5.82 6.77 10.39
C LEU A 228 -5.68 5.27 10.64
N HIS A 229 -6.17 4.44 9.73
CA HIS A 229 -5.83 3.01 9.74
C HIS A 229 -4.91 2.70 8.56
N ILE A 230 -3.65 2.41 8.84
CA ILE A 230 -2.59 2.27 7.84
C ILE A 230 -2.26 0.79 7.66
N HIS A 231 -2.32 0.26 6.44
CA HIS A 231 -1.90 -1.13 6.22
C HIS A 231 -1.06 -1.26 4.95
N CYS A 232 -0.39 -2.40 4.86
CA CYS A 232 0.24 -2.89 3.64
C CYS A 232 0.00 -4.40 3.59
N ARG A 233 0.63 -5.13 2.65
CA ARG A 233 0.41 -6.58 2.54
C ARG A 233 0.65 -7.33 3.85
N GLY A 234 1.83 -7.12 4.46
CA GLY A 234 2.24 -7.82 5.67
C GLY A 234 2.13 -7.02 6.96
N GLY A 235 1.79 -5.73 6.91
CA GLY A 235 1.70 -4.85 8.09
C GLY A 235 3.02 -4.52 8.77
N LYS A 236 4.14 -4.73 8.06
CA LYS A 236 5.52 -4.58 8.58
C LYS A 236 6.16 -3.29 8.08
N GLY A 237 6.99 -3.36 7.03
CA GLY A 237 7.85 -2.27 6.56
C GLY A 237 7.09 -0.99 6.22
N ARG A 238 6.27 -1.00 5.16
CA ARG A 238 5.51 0.17 4.68
C ARG A 238 4.66 0.80 5.79
N SER A 239 3.86 -0.01 6.49
CA SER A 239 3.01 0.49 7.60
C SER A 239 3.82 1.14 8.72
N THR A 240 4.94 0.55 9.12
CA THR A 240 5.79 1.12 10.20
C THR A 240 6.49 2.38 9.72
N THR A 241 6.90 2.45 8.44
CA THR A 241 7.43 3.68 7.83
C THR A 241 6.42 4.82 7.91
N PHE A 242 5.16 4.58 7.54
CA PHE A 242 4.13 5.63 7.58
C PHE A 242 3.68 5.99 9.01
N LEU A 243 3.69 5.05 9.95
CA LEU A 243 3.52 5.38 11.37
C LEU A 243 4.65 6.28 11.88
N ALA A 244 5.90 5.97 11.53
CA ALA A 244 7.05 6.81 11.87
C ALA A 244 6.95 8.20 11.20
N MET A 245 6.58 8.28 9.93
CA MET A 245 6.36 9.55 9.23
C MET A 245 5.26 10.39 9.91
N TYR A 246 4.11 9.77 10.24
CA TYR A 246 3.04 10.46 10.96
C TYR A 246 3.52 10.99 12.31
N ASP A 247 4.32 10.20 13.02
CA ASP A 247 4.91 10.58 14.29
C ASP A 247 5.86 11.78 14.14
N MET A 248 6.78 11.73 13.16
CA MET A 248 7.70 12.84 12.86
C MET A 248 6.95 14.13 12.55
N LEU A 249 5.90 14.08 11.73
CA LEU A 249 5.08 15.25 11.39
C LEU A 249 4.38 15.87 12.61
N LYS A 250 4.21 15.15 13.71
CA LYS A 250 3.56 15.65 14.93
C LYS A 250 4.55 15.98 16.05
N ASN A 251 5.72 15.35 16.07
CA ASN A 251 6.58 15.29 17.26
C ASN A 251 8.09 15.43 17.00
N ALA A 252 8.55 15.73 15.79
CA ALA A 252 9.98 15.88 15.52
C ALA A 252 10.62 17.11 16.24
N ASP A 253 9.81 18.01 16.79
CA ASP A 253 10.21 19.10 17.68
C ASP A 253 10.38 18.66 19.16
N LYS A 254 9.89 17.47 19.53
CA LYS A 254 9.82 16.98 20.92
C LYS A 254 10.56 15.67 21.16
N ALA A 255 10.78 14.87 20.12
CA ALA A 255 11.42 13.57 20.19
C ALA A 255 12.48 13.43 19.11
N SER A 256 13.61 12.80 19.46
CA SER A 256 14.70 12.57 18.51
C SER A 256 14.29 11.57 17.43
N PHE A 257 15.00 11.57 16.31
CA PHE A 257 14.86 10.55 15.26
C PHE A 257 14.93 9.13 15.82
N ASN A 258 15.93 8.88 16.67
CA ASN A 258 16.15 7.58 17.29
C ASN A 258 15.02 7.20 18.25
N ASP A 259 14.51 8.14 19.05
CA ASP A 259 13.35 7.88 19.93
C ASP A 259 12.11 7.51 19.12
N ILE A 260 11.84 8.24 18.03
CA ILE A 260 10.68 7.96 17.18
C ILE A 260 10.80 6.56 16.55
N LEU A 261 11.96 6.19 16.00
CA LEU A 261 12.11 4.85 15.42
C LEU A 261 12.04 3.75 16.49
N ALA A 262 12.72 3.94 17.62
CA ALA A 262 12.73 2.96 18.71
C ALA A 262 11.34 2.75 19.32
N ARG A 263 10.57 3.82 19.51
CA ARG A 263 9.22 3.71 20.08
C ARG A 263 8.22 3.08 19.13
N GLN A 264 8.34 3.32 17.82
CA GLN A 264 7.53 2.59 16.82
C GLN A 264 7.87 1.09 16.79
N ALA A 265 9.13 0.73 17.06
CA ALA A 265 9.58 -0.66 17.17
C ALA A 265 9.25 -1.31 18.53
N SER A 266 8.75 -0.56 19.52
CA SER A 266 8.45 -1.09 20.86
C SER A 266 7.12 -1.88 20.96
N ILE A 267 6.27 -1.78 19.94
CA ILE A 267 4.96 -2.43 19.88
C ILE A 267 4.93 -3.47 18.75
N PRO A 268 4.03 -4.47 18.81
CA PRO A 268 3.90 -5.45 17.74
C PRO A 268 3.76 -4.79 16.36
N PRO A 269 4.42 -5.31 15.31
CA PRO A 269 5.20 -6.56 15.27
C PRO A 269 6.69 -6.38 15.63
N TYR A 270 7.05 -5.34 16.38
CA TYR A 270 8.42 -5.01 16.79
C TYR A 270 9.35 -4.76 15.59
N TYR A 271 8.81 -4.07 14.57
CA TYR A 271 9.55 -3.83 13.33
C TYR A 271 10.52 -2.67 13.49
N ASP A 272 11.79 -2.99 13.71
CA ASP A 272 12.86 -1.99 13.73
C ASP A 272 13.22 -1.53 12.30
N LEU A 273 13.03 -0.23 12.03
CA LEU A 273 13.35 0.41 10.76
C LEU A 273 14.86 0.65 10.57
N THR A 274 15.65 0.61 11.64
CA THR A 274 17.12 0.72 11.59
C THR A 274 17.78 -0.62 11.22
N GLN A 275 17.08 -1.74 11.39
CA GLN A 275 17.55 -3.06 10.98
C GLN A 275 17.43 -3.25 9.45
N ILE A 276 18.51 -2.92 8.74
CA ILE A 276 18.61 -3.00 7.27
C ILE A 276 19.01 -4.40 6.76
N VAL A 277 19.68 -5.23 7.56
CA VAL A 277 19.98 -6.62 7.18
C VAL A 277 18.89 -7.52 7.73
N ARG A 278 18.16 -8.21 6.84
CA ARG A 278 17.03 -9.09 7.17
C ARG A 278 17.17 -10.42 6.42
N ASN A 279 16.19 -11.32 6.59
CA ASN A 279 16.23 -12.69 6.04
C ASN A 279 16.41 -12.78 4.52
N ALA A 280 15.99 -11.75 3.78
CA ALA A 280 16.13 -11.65 2.33
C ALA A 280 17.18 -10.56 2.01
N PRO A 281 18.47 -10.91 1.90
CA PRO A 281 19.58 -9.95 1.78
C PRO A 281 19.52 -9.13 0.49
N GLU A 282 18.87 -9.63 -0.56
CA GLU A 282 18.65 -8.92 -1.82
C GLU A 282 17.85 -7.60 -1.65
N TYR A 283 17.10 -7.47 -0.56
CA TYR A 283 16.35 -6.25 -0.27
C TYR A 283 17.11 -5.22 0.61
N THR A 284 18.33 -5.55 1.04
CA THR A 284 19.13 -4.70 1.95
C THR A 284 19.32 -3.28 1.40
N VAL A 285 19.57 -3.15 0.09
CA VAL A 285 19.74 -1.85 -0.57
C VAL A 285 18.49 -0.96 -0.41
N TYR A 286 17.30 -1.52 -0.57
CA TYR A 286 16.04 -0.78 -0.43
C TYR A 286 15.73 -0.43 1.03
N TYR A 287 16.16 -1.26 1.98
CA TYR A 287 16.04 -0.93 3.40
C TYR A 287 16.99 0.20 3.81
N GLN A 288 18.20 0.25 3.24
CA GLN A 288 19.13 1.36 3.41
C GLN A 288 18.55 2.65 2.81
N GLU A 289 18.04 2.60 1.58
CA GLU A 289 17.36 3.74 0.93
C GLU A 289 16.20 4.26 1.78
N ARG A 290 15.38 3.37 2.34
CA ARG A 290 14.26 3.73 3.22
C ARG A 290 14.70 4.39 4.53
N LEU A 291 15.80 3.93 5.14
CA LEU A 291 16.34 4.55 6.34
C LEU A 291 16.96 5.93 6.04
N THR A 292 17.64 6.07 4.90
CA THR A 292 18.13 7.35 4.39
C THR A 292 16.97 8.32 4.16
N PHE A 293 15.91 7.87 3.49
CA PHE A 293 14.67 8.64 3.31
C PHE A 293 14.11 9.12 4.66
N LEU A 294 13.96 8.23 5.65
CA LEU A 294 13.42 8.59 6.96
C LEU A 294 14.29 9.62 7.68
N THR A 295 15.62 9.56 7.53
CA THR A 295 16.53 10.56 8.07
C THR A 295 16.25 11.95 7.51
N TYR A 296 16.10 12.07 6.19
CA TYR A 296 15.75 13.33 5.55
C TYR A 296 14.32 13.78 5.86
N PHE A 297 13.36 12.86 5.90
CA PHE A 297 11.97 13.15 6.23
C PHE A 297 11.84 13.70 7.66
N TYR A 298 12.64 13.21 8.60
CA TYR A 298 12.71 13.75 9.95
C TYR A 298 13.17 15.21 9.95
N GLN A 299 14.24 15.56 9.21
CA GLN A 299 14.74 16.94 9.10
C GLN A 299 13.69 17.86 8.47
N PHE A 300 13.02 17.40 7.40
CA PHE A 300 11.87 18.09 6.82
C PHE A 300 10.77 18.33 7.84
N ALA A 301 10.37 17.31 8.60
CA ALA A 301 9.33 17.44 9.62
C ALA A 301 9.72 18.44 10.74
N GLN A 302 10.99 18.47 11.16
CA GLN A 302 11.49 19.47 12.11
C GLN A 302 11.34 20.90 11.55
N GLN A 303 11.77 21.12 10.31
CA GLN A 303 11.67 22.43 9.67
C GLN A 303 10.20 22.85 9.48
N ARG A 304 9.30 21.91 9.15
CA ARG A 304 7.86 22.18 9.09
C ARG A 304 7.30 22.64 10.43
N LEU A 305 7.65 21.95 11.52
CA LEU A 305 7.23 22.33 12.88
C LEU A 305 7.85 23.66 13.31
N SER A 306 8.91 24.11 12.65
CA SER A 306 9.57 25.41 12.84
C SER A 306 9.11 26.49 11.87
N GLY A 307 8.11 26.21 11.01
CA GLY A 307 7.46 27.19 10.14
C GLY A 307 7.65 26.99 8.63
N TYR A 308 8.38 25.97 8.18
CA TYR A 308 8.46 25.64 6.74
C TYR A 308 7.10 25.20 6.21
N SER A 309 6.65 25.82 5.11
CA SER A 309 5.31 25.60 4.55
C SER A 309 5.30 24.93 3.16
N GLY A 310 6.46 24.78 2.52
CA GLY A 310 6.58 24.13 1.22
C GLY A 310 6.28 22.62 1.26
N SER A 311 6.24 21.99 0.09
CA SER A 311 6.09 20.54 -0.06
C SER A 311 7.40 19.80 0.27
N TRP A 312 7.33 18.48 0.45
CA TRP A 312 8.52 17.64 0.59
C TRP A 312 9.40 17.70 -0.66
N THR A 313 8.79 17.64 -1.85
CA THR A 313 9.53 17.76 -3.11
C THR A 313 10.26 19.09 -3.22
N GLN A 314 9.61 20.20 -2.85
CA GLN A 314 10.24 21.53 -2.81
C GLN A 314 11.42 21.56 -1.84
N TRP A 315 11.22 21.02 -0.63
CA TRP A 315 12.25 20.94 0.40
C TRP A 315 13.49 20.17 -0.07
N LYS A 316 13.31 19.05 -0.77
CA LYS A 316 14.43 18.27 -1.33
C LYS A 316 15.24 19.07 -2.35
N VAL A 317 14.57 19.81 -3.23
CA VAL A 317 15.23 20.67 -4.23
C VAL A 317 16.06 21.75 -3.54
N GLU A 318 15.51 22.40 -2.51
CA GLU A 318 16.20 23.43 -1.73
C GLU A 318 17.46 22.88 -1.01
N HIS A 319 17.43 21.60 -0.63
CA HIS A 319 18.53 20.90 0.06
C HIS A 319 19.40 20.06 -0.89
N GLN A 320 19.22 20.19 -2.21
CA GLN A 320 20.00 19.48 -3.25
C GLN A 320 19.98 17.96 -3.11
N LEU A 321 18.87 17.41 -2.61
CA LEU A 321 18.67 15.97 -2.49
C LEU A 321 18.11 15.39 -3.80
N GLN A 322 18.60 14.22 -4.20
CA GLN A 322 18.09 13.54 -5.40
C GLN A 322 16.65 13.03 -5.17
N ASN A 323 15.84 13.11 -6.23
CA ASN A 323 14.51 12.51 -6.23
C ASN A 323 14.61 10.99 -6.05
N THR A 324 13.68 10.42 -5.30
CA THR A 324 13.61 8.97 -4.99
C THR A 324 12.59 8.26 -5.83
#